data_AF-A0A1V5Z3G2-F1
#
_entry.id   AF-A0A1V5Z3G2-F1
#
_cell.length_a   1.000
_cell.length_b   1.000
_cell.length_c   1.000
_cell.angle_alpha   90.00
_cell.angle_beta   90.00
_cell.angle_gamma   90.00
#
_symmetry.space_group_name_H-M   'P 1'
#
loop_
_entity.id
_entity.type
_entity.pdbx_description
1 polymer ?
#
loop_
_entity_poly.entity_id
_entity_poly.type
_entity_poly.pdbx_seq_one_letter_code
_entity_poly.pdbx_strand_id
1 'polypeptide(L)'
;MIVNGQMLPGSPHPDVPFTKTVYPGLFGLAEEFINRYAALGGGLLQPFTKGANFPRGASVASYLLQEMLEESGASILLSTFVADPIKEGNLIRGVFAENKSGRVAVRAKVVIDATGEADVARRAGAPILLPKNEYTALDGHAPTGMGTYYVVGGIAWDRFRAAQKGNEATEDDIAWGTRTIGAALTKAHSYVLPYLRKAVEAGEYEPVAKVLIGGKSVSVHGGGVGQFEGNELGHGQVQVERTEEVNAGDGLHMSALGAAVRAYAFEKVQFFSRYVPGFENAYLITVAPFLGSRGGPCIEGEYTLTMDDCLNGRRFDDVIYLYGEFRALRKTAEAGAPKWVDVPYRVLVPQGVDGLLATGRSASGVPDTLLRNRLAVKVMGEACGIAASMCAVKGVEPRNLEVRELQGALLDAGFYLGDRARLKELSLT
;
A
#
# COMPACT_ATOMS: atom_id res chain seq x y z
N MET A 1 7.32 -20.08 -6.68
CA MET A 1 8.03 -20.46 -5.44
C MET A 1 9.53 -20.32 -5.74
N ILE A 2 10.35 -19.74 -4.87
CA ILE A 2 11.82 -19.87 -4.97
C ILE A 2 12.23 -20.54 -3.67
N VAL A 3 12.72 -21.78 -3.76
CA VAL A 3 13.34 -22.51 -2.66
C VAL A 3 14.76 -22.85 -3.12
N ASN A 4 15.74 -22.64 -2.25
CA ASN A 4 17.17 -22.93 -2.49
C ASN A 4 17.82 -22.17 -3.66
N GLY A 5 17.51 -20.88 -3.83
CA GLY A 5 18.24 -20.03 -4.78
C GLY A 5 18.02 -20.37 -6.26
N GLN A 6 17.09 -21.26 -6.58
CA GLN A 6 16.61 -21.51 -7.93
C GLN A 6 15.10 -21.23 -8.02
N MET A 7 14.73 -20.49 -9.06
CA MET A 7 13.34 -20.17 -9.38
C MET A 7 12.60 -21.46 -9.72
N LEU A 8 11.50 -21.79 -9.03
CA LEU A 8 10.76 -23.00 -9.39
C LEU A 8 9.97 -22.80 -10.69
N PRO A 9 9.92 -23.81 -11.57
CA PRO A 9 9.18 -23.76 -12.82
C PRO A 9 7.67 -23.64 -12.58
N GLY A 10 7.06 -22.73 -13.33
CA GLY A 10 5.64 -22.57 -13.56
C GLY A 10 5.47 -21.83 -14.89
N SER A 11 6.06 -22.38 -15.94
CA SER A 11 6.42 -21.70 -17.19
C SER A 11 5.21 -21.03 -17.89
N PRO A 12 5.32 -19.74 -18.27
CA PRO A 12 4.77 -19.29 -19.55
C PRO A 12 5.39 -20.04 -20.71
N HIS A 13 4.68 -20.12 -21.83
CA HIS A 13 5.29 -20.30 -23.15
C HIS A 13 6.54 -19.39 -23.27
N PRO A 14 7.65 -19.83 -23.88
CA PRO A 14 8.91 -19.05 -23.98
C PRO A 14 8.77 -17.64 -24.58
N ASP A 15 7.65 -17.36 -25.25
CA ASP A 15 7.34 -16.07 -25.89
C ASP A 15 6.44 -15.14 -25.05
N VAL A 16 6.12 -15.52 -23.81
CA VAL A 16 5.21 -14.74 -22.94
C VAL A 16 5.99 -14.10 -21.78
N PRO A 17 6.12 -12.76 -21.73
CA PRO A 17 6.86 -12.05 -20.70
C PRO A 17 6.39 -12.39 -19.27
N PHE A 18 7.33 -12.40 -18.32
CA PHE A 18 7.18 -12.71 -16.89
C PHE A 18 5.98 -12.02 -16.18
N THR A 19 5.45 -10.95 -16.76
CA THR A 19 4.28 -10.20 -16.28
C THR A 19 2.96 -10.97 -16.43
N LYS A 20 2.83 -11.86 -17.41
CA LYS A 20 1.58 -12.57 -17.73
C LYS A 20 1.38 -13.88 -16.95
N THR A 21 2.39 -14.37 -16.24
CA THR A 21 2.36 -15.71 -15.61
C THR A 21 2.37 -15.77 -14.11
N VAL A 22 2.82 -14.72 -13.44
CA VAL A 22 2.57 -14.61 -11.99
C VAL A 22 1.13 -14.18 -11.74
N TYR A 23 0.52 -13.47 -12.69
CA TYR A 23 -0.86 -13.00 -12.64
C TYR A 23 -1.49 -13.16 -14.03
N PRO A 24 -2.38 -14.14 -14.24
CA PRO A 24 -3.20 -14.13 -15.44
C PRO A 24 -4.20 -12.97 -15.28
N GLY A 25 -3.96 -11.81 -15.89
CA GLY A 25 -4.87 -10.66 -15.72
C GLY A 25 -4.30 -9.25 -15.80
N LEU A 26 -3.00 -9.03 -16.05
CA LEU A 26 -2.50 -7.68 -16.32
C LEU A 26 -2.79 -7.32 -17.78
N PHE A 27 -4.00 -6.83 -18.00
CA PHE A 27 -4.51 -6.35 -19.28
C PHE A 27 -5.13 -4.96 -19.09
N GLY A 28 -5.70 -4.39 -20.16
CA GLY A 28 -6.38 -3.10 -20.11
C GLY A 28 -5.45 -1.95 -19.67
N LEU A 29 -6.01 -1.02 -18.91
CA LEU A 29 -5.30 0.16 -18.40
C LEU A 29 -4.11 -0.21 -17.51
N ALA A 30 -4.17 -1.34 -16.80
CA ALA A 30 -3.05 -1.80 -15.97
C ALA A 30 -1.83 -2.17 -16.83
N GLU A 31 -2.02 -2.85 -17.96
CA GLU A 31 -0.95 -3.19 -18.91
C GLU A 31 -0.44 -1.94 -19.61
N GLU A 32 -1.34 -1.06 -20.05
CA GLU A 32 -0.97 0.21 -20.67
C GLU A 32 -0.09 1.07 -19.75
N PHE A 33 -0.51 1.26 -18.49
CA PHE A 33 0.27 1.99 -17.50
C PHE A 33 1.66 1.39 -17.31
N ILE A 34 1.77 0.07 -17.19
CA ILE A 34 3.06 -0.61 -17.00
C ILE A 34 3.98 -0.39 -18.20
N ASN A 35 3.43 -0.50 -19.43
CA ASN A 35 4.20 -0.31 -20.66
C ASN A 35 4.67 1.14 -20.82
N ARG A 36 3.79 2.12 -20.59
CA ARG A 36 4.16 3.55 -20.63
C ARG A 36 5.16 3.90 -19.53
N TYR A 37 4.98 3.36 -18.32
CA TYR A 37 5.92 3.55 -17.21
C TYR A 37 7.32 3.04 -17.56
N ALA A 38 7.40 1.85 -18.16
CA ALA A 38 8.65 1.26 -18.64
C ALA A 38 9.31 2.11 -19.74
N ALA A 39 8.51 2.62 -20.69
CA ALA A 39 9.01 3.47 -21.78
C ALA A 39 9.65 4.78 -21.29
N LEU A 40 9.19 5.32 -20.15
CA LEU A 40 9.76 6.52 -19.51
C LEU A 40 10.97 6.22 -18.62
N GLY A 41 11.49 4.99 -18.64
CA GLY A 41 12.60 4.57 -17.80
C GLY A 41 12.23 4.40 -16.32
N GLY A 42 10.94 4.33 -16.00
CA GLY A 42 10.49 3.71 -14.77
C GLY A 42 10.80 2.23 -14.87
N GLY A 43 11.80 1.73 -14.14
CA GLY A 43 12.33 0.37 -14.35
C GLY A 43 11.25 -0.71 -14.58
N LEU A 44 11.50 -1.62 -15.52
CA LEU A 44 10.68 -2.82 -15.73
C LEU A 44 10.46 -3.55 -14.39
N LEU A 45 9.39 -4.34 -14.28
CA LEU A 45 9.01 -5.17 -13.12
C LEU A 45 10.07 -6.19 -12.63
N GLN A 46 11.30 -6.16 -13.16
CA GLN A 46 12.50 -6.81 -12.62
C GLN A 46 12.94 -6.11 -11.32
N PRO A 47 13.58 -6.84 -10.38
CA PRO A 47 13.37 -6.60 -8.96
C PRO A 47 13.77 -5.16 -8.65
N PHE A 48 12.84 -4.41 -8.05
CA PHE A 48 13.19 -3.23 -7.27
C PHE A 48 14.29 -3.67 -6.30
N THR A 49 15.56 -3.52 -6.67
CA THR A 49 16.66 -3.51 -5.73
C THR A 49 16.26 -2.43 -4.74
N LYS A 50 16.12 -2.81 -3.47
CA LYS A 50 15.54 -1.95 -2.43
C LYS A 50 16.17 -0.56 -2.53
N GLY A 51 15.36 0.44 -2.91
CA GLY A 51 15.76 1.85 -2.92
C GLY A 51 16.32 2.40 -4.23
N ALA A 52 16.92 1.61 -5.12
CA ALA A 52 17.79 2.12 -6.21
C ALA A 52 17.17 3.19 -7.13
N ASN A 53 15.86 3.14 -7.38
CA ASN A 53 15.15 4.09 -8.26
C ASN A 53 13.93 4.74 -7.60
N PHE A 54 13.82 4.73 -6.27
CA PHE A 54 12.59 5.14 -5.58
C PHE A 54 12.12 6.57 -5.93
N PRO A 55 12.98 7.62 -5.90
CA PRO A 55 12.54 8.97 -6.23
C PRO A 55 12.08 9.10 -7.68
N ARG A 56 12.88 8.60 -8.63
CA ARG A 56 12.59 8.66 -10.06
C ARG A 56 11.31 7.89 -10.41
N GLY A 57 11.17 6.67 -9.90
CA GLY A 57 10.02 5.83 -10.17
C GLY A 57 8.71 6.41 -9.63
N ALA A 58 8.74 7.04 -8.44
CA ALA A 58 7.57 7.72 -7.91
C ALA A 58 7.12 8.88 -8.82
N SER A 59 8.07 9.73 -9.25
CA SER A 59 7.76 10.87 -10.14
C SER A 59 7.21 10.43 -11.50
N VAL A 60 7.77 9.38 -12.12
CA VAL A 60 7.27 8.84 -13.40
C VAL A 60 5.85 8.29 -13.25
N ALA A 61 5.58 7.56 -12.16
CA ALA A 61 4.24 7.03 -11.91
C ALA A 61 3.20 8.15 -11.70
N SER A 62 3.54 9.18 -10.91
CA SER A 62 2.65 10.32 -10.68
C SER A 62 2.34 11.09 -11.96
N TYR A 63 3.36 11.39 -12.77
CA TYR A 63 3.20 12.07 -14.05
C TYR A 63 2.29 11.27 -14.99
N LEU A 64 2.59 9.98 -15.17
CA LEU A 64 1.87 9.14 -16.12
C LEU A 64 0.40 8.92 -15.72
N LEU A 65 0.11 8.70 -14.43
CA LEU A 65 -1.27 8.56 -13.97
C LEU A 65 -2.09 9.83 -14.22
N GLN A 66 -1.49 11.01 -14.07
CA GLN A 66 -2.15 12.27 -14.38
C GLN A 66 -2.40 12.41 -15.90
N GLU A 67 -1.39 12.11 -16.72
CA GLU A 67 -1.49 12.14 -18.19
C GLU A 67 -2.64 11.23 -18.68
N MET A 68 -2.70 9.98 -18.19
CA MET A 68 -3.77 9.04 -18.55
C MET A 68 -5.17 9.52 -18.13
N LEU A 69 -5.29 10.22 -16.99
CA LEU A 69 -6.56 10.80 -16.55
C LEU A 69 -6.98 11.95 -17.46
N GLU A 70 -6.05 12.84 -17.83
CA GLU A 70 -6.31 13.96 -18.73
C GLU A 70 -6.72 13.48 -20.13
N GLU A 71 -6.04 12.47 -20.67
CA GLU A 71 -6.37 11.84 -21.96
C GLU A 71 -7.77 11.20 -21.97
N SER A 72 -8.22 10.68 -20.83
CA SER A 72 -9.57 10.09 -20.70
C SER A 72 -10.70 11.14 -20.72
N GLY A 73 -10.37 12.43 -20.63
CA GLY A 73 -11.34 13.51 -20.48
C GLY A 73 -11.90 13.66 -19.06
N ALA A 74 -11.30 12.99 -18.07
CA ALA A 74 -11.70 13.13 -16.68
C ALA A 74 -11.37 14.54 -16.15
N SER A 75 -12.31 15.14 -15.41
CA SER A 75 -12.05 16.39 -14.70
C SER A 75 -11.32 16.11 -13.39
N ILE A 76 -10.15 16.72 -13.21
CA ILE A 76 -9.29 16.51 -12.02
C ILE A 76 -9.40 17.72 -11.08
N LEU A 77 -9.79 17.47 -9.82
CA LEU A 77 -9.78 18.47 -8.75
C LEU A 77 -8.62 18.23 -7.79
N LEU A 78 -7.52 18.98 -7.96
CA LEU A 78 -6.37 18.95 -7.06
C LEU A 78 -6.62 19.84 -5.83
N SER A 79 -5.82 19.66 -4.77
CA SER A 79 -5.96 20.40 -3.49
C SER A 79 -7.40 20.37 -2.95
N THR A 80 -8.07 19.23 -3.12
CA THR A 80 -9.47 19.03 -2.78
C THR A 80 -9.61 17.81 -1.89
N PHE A 81 -10.30 17.94 -0.76
CA PHE A 81 -10.55 16.85 0.18
C PHE A 81 -12.04 16.54 0.23
N VAL A 82 -12.40 15.26 0.20
CA VAL A 82 -13.80 14.84 0.40
C VAL A 82 -14.19 15.07 1.86
N ALA A 83 -15.29 15.79 2.07
CA ALA A 83 -15.78 16.21 3.37
C ALA A 83 -16.93 15.34 3.89
N ASP A 84 -17.93 15.04 3.06
CA ASP A 84 -19.06 14.20 3.48
C ASP A 84 -19.83 13.67 2.26
N PRO A 85 -20.45 12.48 2.29
CA PRO A 85 -21.30 12.04 1.20
C PRO A 85 -22.62 12.82 1.16
N ILE A 86 -23.11 13.07 -0.04
CA ILE A 86 -24.47 13.57 -0.28
C ILE A 86 -25.41 12.37 -0.29
N LYS A 87 -26.41 12.34 0.60
CA LYS A 87 -27.28 11.18 0.81
C LYS A 87 -28.77 11.47 0.65
N GLU A 88 -29.49 10.51 0.10
CA GLU A 88 -30.95 10.37 0.15
C GLU A 88 -31.28 9.05 0.87
N GLY A 89 -31.46 9.10 2.19
CA GLY A 89 -31.50 7.88 3.00
C GLY A 89 -30.16 7.14 2.97
N ASN A 90 -30.16 5.89 2.52
CA ASN A 90 -28.95 5.06 2.38
C ASN A 90 -28.28 5.20 1.00
N LEU A 91 -28.80 6.06 0.14
CA LEU A 91 -28.38 6.19 -1.25
C LEU A 91 -27.42 7.38 -1.42
N ILE A 92 -26.22 7.11 -1.90
CA ILE A 92 -25.22 8.14 -2.20
C ILE A 92 -25.52 8.80 -3.56
N ARG A 93 -25.49 10.13 -3.59
CA ARG A 93 -25.74 10.97 -4.79
C ARG A 93 -24.61 11.95 -5.10
N GLY A 94 -23.47 11.75 -4.47
CA GLY A 94 -22.28 12.58 -4.65
C GLY A 94 -21.53 12.80 -3.35
N VAL A 95 -20.68 13.82 -3.36
CA VAL A 95 -19.87 14.22 -2.20
C VAL A 95 -19.82 15.73 -2.05
N PHE A 96 -19.81 16.22 -0.81
CA PHE A 96 -19.26 17.52 -0.48
C PHE A 96 -17.75 17.42 -0.44
N ALA A 97 -17.08 18.41 -1.02
CA ALA A 97 -15.63 18.51 -1.02
C ALA A 97 -15.20 19.93 -0.60
N GLU A 98 -14.03 20.02 0.02
CA GLU A 98 -13.42 21.28 0.46
C GLU A 98 -12.18 21.56 -0.38
N ASN A 99 -12.08 22.77 -0.92
CA ASN A 99 -10.90 23.24 -1.62
C ASN A 99 -10.71 24.76 -1.42
N LYS A 100 -9.79 25.38 -2.18
CA LYS A 100 -9.48 26.81 -2.05
C LYS A 100 -10.67 27.74 -2.33
N SER A 101 -11.69 27.26 -3.05
CA SER A 101 -12.94 28.00 -3.32
C SER A 101 -14.01 27.78 -2.24
N GLY A 102 -13.68 27.07 -1.17
CA GLY A 102 -14.59 26.67 -0.10
C GLY A 102 -15.25 25.31 -0.37
N ARG A 103 -16.40 25.09 0.26
CA ARG A 103 -17.17 23.86 0.13
C ARG A 103 -17.92 23.82 -1.20
N VAL A 104 -17.73 22.76 -1.95
CA VAL A 104 -18.43 22.47 -3.21
C VAL A 104 -19.21 21.16 -3.11
N ALA A 105 -20.31 21.07 -3.85
CA ALA A 105 -21.09 19.84 -3.99
C ALA A 105 -20.83 19.23 -5.37
N VAL A 106 -20.31 18.00 -5.41
CA VAL A 106 -20.11 17.23 -6.64
C VAL A 106 -21.17 16.13 -6.67
N ARG A 107 -22.18 16.29 -7.51
CA ARG A 107 -23.24 15.27 -7.68
C ARG A 107 -22.78 14.19 -8.66
N ALA A 108 -23.13 12.95 -8.37
CA ALA A 108 -22.78 11.81 -9.20
C ALA A 108 -23.90 10.75 -9.17
N LYS A 109 -24.02 9.98 -10.25
CA LYS A 109 -24.90 8.81 -10.29
C LYS A 109 -24.33 7.66 -9.44
N VAL A 110 -23.01 7.50 -9.48
CA VAL A 110 -22.25 6.51 -8.70
C VAL A 110 -21.00 7.19 -8.16
N VAL A 111 -20.66 6.91 -6.91
CA VAL A 111 -19.39 7.33 -6.29
C VAL A 111 -18.46 6.13 -6.18
N ILE A 112 -17.18 6.31 -6.47
CA ILE A 112 -16.13 5.32 -6.20
C ILE A 112 -15.29 5.83 -5.02
N ASP A 113 -15.32 5.11 -3.89
CA ASP A 113 -14.44 5.31 -2.75
C ASP A 113 -13.09 4.62 -2.99
N ALA A 114 -12.13 5.41 -3.47
CA ALA A 114 -10.74 5.02 -3.61
C ALA A 114 -9.84 5.74 -2.58
N THR A 115 -10.39 6.15 -1.43
CA THR A 115 -9.66 6.92 -0.41
C THR A 115 -8.54 6.11 0.24
N GLY A 116 -8.70 4.79 0.30
CA GLY A 116 -7.75 3.85 0.88
C GLY A 116 -8.04 3.50 2.35
N GLU A 117 -8.91 4.28 3.01
CA GLU A 117 -9.37 4.09 4.39
C GLU A 117 -10.92 4.07 4.47
N ALA A 118 -11.58 3.96 3.31
CA ALA A 118 -13.03 3.86 3.17
C ALA A 118 -13.77 5.06 3.80
N ASP A 119 -13.20 6.26 3.66
CA ASP A 119 -13.71 7.46 4.32
C ASP A 119 -15.12 7.84 3.85
N VAL A 120 -15.42 7.69 2.56
CA VAL A 120 -16.76 8.00 2.03
C VAL A 120 -17.76 6.98 2.54
N ALA A 121 -17.42 5.69 2.44
CA ALA A 121 -18.29 4.62 2.92
C ALA A 121 -18.56 4.71 4.44
N ARG A 122 -17.53 4.98 5.24
CA ARG A 122 -17.63 5.12 6.69
C ARG A 122 -18.51 6.31 7.07
N ARG A 123 -18.31 7.47 6.45
CA ARG A 123 -19.16 8.66 6.67
C ARG A 123 -20.58 8.45 6.15
N ALA A 124 -20.76 7.60 5.15
CA ALA A 124 -22.08 7.20 4.67
C ALA A 124 -22.84 6.34 5.69
N GLY A 125 -22.16 5.70 6.63
CA GLY A 125 -22.73 4.77 7.61
C GLY A 125 -22.61 3.30 7.21
N ALA A 126 -21.77 2.97 6.22
CA ALA A 126 -21.47 1.58 5.92
C ALA A 126 -20.72 0.93 7.10
N PRO A 127 -20.95 -0.35 7.39
CA PRO A 127 -20.12 -1.10 8.34
C PRO A 127 -18.68 -1.18 7.83
N ILE A 128 -17.73 -1.10 8.76
CA ILE A 128 -16.29 -1.00 8.49
C ILE A 128 -15.55 -2.09 9.24
N LEU A 129 -14.67 -2.79 8.52
CA LEU A 129 -13.71 -3.73 9.10
C LEU A 129 -12.46 -2.96 9.52
N LEU A 130 -12.10 -3.10 10.80
CA LEU A 130 -10.89 -2.50 11.37
C LEU A 130 -9.74 -3.52 11.41
N PRO A 131 -8.48 -3.08 11.27
CA PRO A 131 -7.32 -3.93 11.48
C PRO A 131 -7.29 -4.52 12.88
N LYS A 132 -6.83 -5.76 13.00
CA LYS A 132 -6.73 -6.49 14.27
C LYS A 132 -5.33 -7.04 14.50
N ASN A 133 -4.92 -7.16 15.76
CA ASN A 133 -3.68 -7.77 16.20
C ASN A 133 -3.55 -9.22 15.73
N GLU A 134 -4.65 -9.98 15.75
CA GLU A 134 -4.71 -11.37 15.30
C GLU A 134 -4.33 -11.54 13.82
N TYR A 135 -4.52 -10.51 13.00
CA TYR A 135 -4.17 -10.53 11.57
C TYR A 135 -2.65 -10.62 11.36
N THR A 136 -1.84 -10.26 12.36
CA THR A 136 -0.38 -10.40 12.30
C THR A 136 0.02 -11.85 12.02
N ALA A 137 -0.73 -12.84 12.53
CA ALA A 137 -0.47 -14.25 12.28
C ALA A 137 -0.69 -14.66 10.81
N LEU A 138 -1.55 -13.92 10.09
CA LEU A 138 -1.84 -14.16 8.68
C LEU A 138 -0.83 -13.48 7.75
N ASP A 139 -0.25 -12.37 8.20
CA ASP A 139 0.20 -11.32 7.30
C ASP A 139 1.54 -10.67 7.68
N GLY A 140 1.97 -10.82 8.94
CA GLY A 140 3.22 -10.30 9.52
C GLY A 140 3.34 -8.77 9.59
N HIS A 141 2.26 -8.04 9.29
CA HIS A 141 2.23 -6.59 9.03
C HIS A 141 1.11 -5.83 9.73
N ALA A 142 0.08 -6.51 10.18
CA ALA A 142 -1.01 -5.98 10.95
C ALA A 142 -0.61 -5.76 12.43
N PRO A 143 -1.45 -5.03 13.19
CA PRO A 143 -2.43 -4.09 12.67
C PRO A 143 -1.73 -2.82 12.14
N THR A 144 -2.33 -2.18 11.14
CA THR A 144 -2.02 -0.78 10.76
C THR A 144 -0.53 -0.47 10.56
N GLY A 145 0.13 -1.20 9.65
CA GLY A 145 1.56 -0.98 9.36
C GLY A 145 1.85 0.42 8.79
N MET A 146 2.25 1.38 9.62
CA MET A 146 2.41 2.78 9.23
C MET A 146 3.88 3.25 9.21
N GLY A 147 4.17 4.21 8.34
CA GLY A 147 5.47 4.87 8.33
C GLY A 147 5.63 5.92 7.24
N THR A 148 6.73 6.66 7.32
CA THR A 148 7.14 7.63 6.31
C THR A 148 8.59 7.37 5.89
N TYR A 149 8.90 7.73 4.65
CA TYR A 149 10.26 7.71 4.12
C TYR A 149 10.82 9.11 4.10
N TYR A 150 12.14 9.23 4.21
CA TYR A 150 12.83 10.49 4.06
C TYR A 150 14.13 10.31 3.27
N VAL A 151 14.60 11.40 2.66
CA VAL A 151 15.84 11.47 1.88
C VAL A 151 16.82 12.39 2.60
N VAL A 152 18.09 11.98 2.61
CA VAL A 152 19.19 12.68 3.27
C VAL A 152 20.27 12.99 2.23
N GLY A 153 20.78 14.22 2.23
CA GLY A 153 21.91 14.67 1.42
C GLY A 153 23.16 14.89 2.25
N GLY A 154 24.29 15.18 1.61
CA GLY A 154 25.53 15.58 2.28
C GLY A 154 26.28 14.44 2.96
N ILE A 155 26.09 13.19 2.51
CA ILE A 155 26.71 12.00 3.11
C ILE A 155 27.98 11.62 2.34
N ALA A 156 29.12 11.65 3.02
CA ALA A 156 30.39 11.13 2.52
C ALA A 156 30.46 9.60 2.76
N TRP A 157 29.81 8.83 1.89
CA TRP A 157 29.65 7.38 2.07
C TRP A 157 30.97 6.60 2.17
N ASP A 158 32.03 7.03 1.49
CA ASP A 158 33.35 6.39 1.60
C ASP A 158 33.97 6.59 2.99
N ARG A 159 33.81 7.80 3.56
CA ARG A 159 34.25 8.08 4.93
C ARG A 159 33.44 7.29 5.95
N PHE A 160 32.14 7.19 5.75
CA PHE A 160 31.27 6.36 6.58
C PHE A 160 31.70 4.89 6.55
N ARG A 161 31.85 4.29 5.36
CA ARG A 161 32.33 2.91 5.21
C ARG A 161 33.71 2.69 5.81
N ALA A 162 34.62 3.66 5.70
CA ALA A 162 35.94 3.58 6.30
C ALA A 162 35.86 3.60 7.84
N ALA A 163 35.02 4.48 8.41
CA ALA A 163 34.83 4.58 9.86
C ALA A 163 34.11 3.38 10.48
N GLN A 164 33.32 2.64 9.68
CA GLN A 164 32.69 1.40 10.14
C GLN A 164 33.70 0.28 10.41
N LYS A 165 34.83 0.27 9.70
CA LYS A 165 35.88 -0.74 9.91
C LYS A 165 36.54 -0.51 11.27
N GLY A 166 36.43 -1.48 12.18
CA GLY A 166 37.00 -1.38 13.52
C GLY A 166 36.10 -0.66 14.55
N ASN A 167 34.87 -0.31 14.18
CA ASN A 167 33.84 0.22 15.09
C ASN A 167 32.58 -0.67 15.09
N GLU A 168 32.78 -1.98 14.96
CA GLU A 168 31.71 -2.97 15.03
C GLU A 168 31.11 -3.02 16.44
N ALA A 169 29.81 -3.32 16.53
CA ALA A 169 29.11 -3.47 17.80
C ALA A 169 29.71 -4.64 18.61
N THR A 170 30.10 -4.36 19.86
CA THR A 170 30.55 -5.39 20.80
C THR A 170 29.37 -6.18 21.37
N GLU A 171 29.64 -7.30 22.04
CA GLU A 171 28.61 -8.04 22.77
C GLU A 171 27.94 -7.18 23.86
N ASP A 172 28.71 -6.30 24.51
CA ASP A 172 28.18 -5.36 25.50
C ASP A 172 27.26 -4.31 24.86
N ASP A 173 27.60 -3.80 23.68
CA ASP A 173 26.71 -2.88 22.93
C ASP A 173 25.40 -3.57 22.52
N ILE A 174 25.48 -4.82 22.08
CA ILE A 174 24.28 -5.61 21.71
C ILE A 174 23.42 -5.87 22.94
N ALA A 175 24.03 -6.22 24.08
CA ALA A 175 23.32 -6.41 25.35
C ALA A 175 22.67 -5.11 25.84
N TRP A 176 23.40 -3.99 25.77
CA TRP A 176 22.87 -2.66 26.05
C TRP A 176 21.68 -2.32 25.16
N GLY A 177 21.83 -2.47 23.84
CA GLY A 177 20.78 -2.14 22.88
C GLY A 177 19.56 -3.01 23.10
N THR A 178 19.74 -4.32 23.31
CA THR A 178 18.63 -5.26 23.54
C THR A 178 17.81 -4.88 24.77
N ARG A 179 18.45 -4.40 25.84
CA ARG A 179 17.75 -3.91 27.04
C ARG A 179 17.09 -2.54 26.83
N THR A 180 17.71 -1.66 26.05
CA THR A 180 17.31 -0.24 25.94
C THR A 180 16.28 0.00 24.84
N ILE A 181 16.50 -0.57 23.66
CA ILE A 181 15.70 -0.34 22.45
C ILE A 181 15.08 -1.62 21.89
N GLY A 182 15.33 -2.77 22.52
CA GLY A 182 14.81 -4.07 22.11
C GLY A 182 15.60 -4.71 20.96
N ALA A 183 15.59 -6.04 20.91
CA ALA A 183 16.41 -6.83 19.99
C ALA A 183 16.24 -6.45 18.49
N ALA A 184 15.01 -6.14 18.07
CA ALA A 184 14.74 -5.79 16.68
C ALA A 184 15.41 -4.48 16.27
N LEU A 185 15.35 -3.44 17.10
CA LEU A 185 15.99 -2.15 16.81
C LEU A 185 17.50 -2.22 17.01
N THR A 186 18.00 -2.99 17.98
CA THR A 186 19.44 -3.29 18.11
C THR A 186 19.98 -3.87 16.81
N LYS A 187 19.29 -4.88 16.25
CA LYS A 187 19.67 -5.47 14.97
C LYS A 187 19.59 -4.47 13.82
N ALA A 188 18.56 -3.62 13.79
CA ALA A 188 18.39 -2.61 12.76
C ALA A 188 19.46 -1.49 12.82
N HIS A 189 20.10 -1.28 13.98
CA HIS A 189 21.12 -0.25 14.21
C HIS A 189 22.53 -0.82 14.41
N SER A 190 22.75 -2.12 14.24
CA SER A 190 24.04 -2.77 14.53
C SER A 190 25.24 -2.09 13.86
N TYR A 191 25.01 -1.52 12.68
CA TYR A 191 26.01 -0.84 11.85
C TYR A 191 26.42 0.57 12.37
N VAL A 192 25.73 1.10 13.38
CA VAL A 192 26.02 2.39 14.06
C VAL A 192 25.81 2.30 15.58
N LEU A 193 25.71 1.08 16.14
CA LEU A 193 25.27 0.88 17.53
C LEU A 193 26.17 1.55 18.57
N PRO A 194 27.52 1.54 18.44
CA PRO A 194 28.39 2.24 19.38
C PRO A 194 28.15 3.75 19.40
N TYR A 195 27.92 4.36 18.23
CA TYR A 195 27.59 5.80 18.13
C TYR A 195 26.22 6.10 18.73
N LEU A 196 25.24 5.22 18.47
CA LEU A 196 23.90 5.33 19.04
C LEU A 196 23.95 5.29 20.57
N ARG A 197 24.68 4.32 21.15
CA ARG A 197 24.86 4.21 22.60
C ARG A 197 25.43 5.48 23.20
N LYS A 198 26.50 6.01 22.61
CA LYS A 198 27.13 7.26 23.07
C LYS A 198 26.15 8.43 23.08
N ALA A 199 25.32 8.58 22.05
CA ALA A 199 24.33 9.64 21.97
C ALA A 199 23.21 9.49 23.02
N VAL A 200 22.76 8.26 23.27
CA VAL A 200 21.73 7.96 24.28
C VAL A 200 22.26 8.18 25.69
N GLU A 201 23.46 7.68 26.01
CA GLU A 201 24.08 7.85 27.34
C GLU A 201 24.40 9.32 27.65
N ALA A 202 24.65 10.14 26.61
CA ALA A 202 24.80 11.59 26.73
C ALA A 202 23.46 12.34 26.88
N GLY A 203 22.31 11.68 26.67
CA GLY A 203 21.00 12.31 26.68
C GLY A 203 20.71 13.20 25.46
N GLU A 204 21.46 13.03 24.36
CA GLU A 204 21.35 13.87 23.16
C GLU A 204 20.48 13.27 22.05
N TYR A 205 20.02 12.02 22.20
CA TYR A 205 19.15 11.36 21.22
C TYR A 205 18.23 10.33 21.86
N GLU A 206 16.95 10.34 21.48
CA GLU A 206 15.94 9.36 21.88
C GLU A 206 15.64 8.40 20.71
N PRO A 207 16.08 7.12 20.77
CA PRO A 207 15.90 6.18 19.68
C PRO A 207 14.45 5.74 19.49
N VAL A 208 13.59 5.88 20.50
CA VAL A 208 12.18 5.52 20.46
C VAL A 208 11.32 6.65 21.03
N ALA A 209 10.76 7.47 20.16
CA ALA A 209 9.79 8.48 20.57
C ALA A 209 8.47 7.82 21.00
N LYS A 210 7.77 8.44 21.94
CA LYS A 210 6.45 7.99 22.42
C LYS A 210 5.39 9.05 22.13
N VAL A 211 4.27 8.60 21.58
CA VAL A 211 3.14 9.46 21.21
C VAL A 211 1.89 8.92 21.89
N LEU A 212 1.10 9.79 22.51
CA LEU A 212 -0.18 9.39 23.11
C LEU A 212 -1.27 9.33 22.04
N ILE A 213 -1.86 8.15 21.87
CA ILE A 213 -2.96 7.86 20.94
C ILE A 213 -4.08 7.19 21.74
N GLY A 214 -5.25 7.83 21.83
CA GLY A 214 -6.37 7.30 22.62
C GLY A 214 -6.02 7.00 24.09
N GLY A 215 -5.08 7.76 24.67
CA GLY A 215 -4.58 7.54 26.04
C GLY A 215 -3.55 6.41 26.20
N LYS A 216 -3.18 5.71 25.11
CA LYS A 216 -2.11 4.71 25.11
C LYS A 216 -0.84 5.27 24.48
N SER A 217 0.30 4.82 24.99
CA SER A 217 1.62 5.21 24.48
C SER A 217 1.98 4.35 23.27
N VAL A 218 2.14 4.99 22.12
CA VAL A 218 2.51 4.36 20.84
C VAL A 218 3.92 4.78 20.47
N SER A 219 4.76 3.82 20.11
CA SER A 219 6.16 4.08 19.78
C SER A 219 6.34 4.55 18.34
N VAL A 220 7.25 5.50 18.14
CA VAL A 220 7.75 5.95 16.84
C VAL A 220 9.25 5.74 16.81
N HIS A 221 9.74 5.05 15.79
CA HIS A 221 11.15 4.67 15.69
C HIS A 221 11.56 4.57 14.22
N GLY A 222 12.84 4.66 13.91
CA GLY A 222 13.34 4.52 12.55
C GLY A 222 14.38 3.42 12.41
N GLY A 223 14.46 2.83 11.23
CA GLY A 223 15.57 1.94 10.85
C GLY A 223 16.79 2.74 10.40
N GLY A 224 17.75 2.08 9.75
CA GLY A 224 18.96 2.75 9.31
C GLY A 224 18.82 3.73 8.14
N VAL A 225 19.89 4.49 7.89
CA VAL A 225 20.03 5.32 6.69
C VAL A 225 20.81 4.52 5.65
N GLY A 226 20.14 4.14 4.55
CA GLY A 226 20.74 3.41 3.43
C GLY A 226 21.15 4.34 2.30
N GLN A 227 22.14 3.94 1.49
CA GLN A 227 22.58 4.66 0.31
C GLN A 227 21.69 4.33 -0.90
N PHE A 228 21.31 5.34 -1.68
CA PHE A 228 20.76 5.11 -3.01
C PHE A 228 21.85 4.63 -3.98
N GLU A 229 21.57 3.57 -4.73
CA GLU A 229 22.53 2.98 -5.68
C GLU A 229 23.07 4.05 -6.65
N GLY A 230 24.40 4.20 -6.72
CA GLY A 230 25.07 5.13 -7.62
C GLY A 230 24.91 6.62 -7.28
N ASN A 231 24.46 6.98 -6.08
CA ASN A 231 24.28 8.38 -5.68
C ASN A 231 24.85 8.67 -4.26
N GLU A 232 25.17 9.93 -3.99
CA GLU A 232 25.57 10.43 -2.66
C GLU A 232 24.37 10.58 -1.70
N LEU A 233 23.15 10.46 -2.23
CA LEU A 233 21.93 10.53 -1.44
C LEU A 233 21.72 9.28 -0.56
N GLY A 234 21.21 9.52 0.64
CA GLY A 234 20.71 8.50 1.55
C GLY A 234 19.19 8.51 1.66
N HIS A 235 18.64 7.43 2.19
CA HIS A 235 17.24 7.33 2.55
C HIS A 235 17.07 6.61 3.88
N GLY A 236 16.01 6.99 4.60
CA GLY A 236 15.60 6.28 5.80
C GLY A 236 14.09 6.13 5.87
N GLN A 237 13.66 5.36 6.86
CA GLN A 237 12.24 5.16 7.16
C GLN A 237 12.01 5.37 8.65
N VAL A 238 10.93 6.07 8.97
CA VAL A 238 10.34 6.11 10.31
C VAL A 238 9.07 5.27 10.29
N GLN A 239 8.91 4.43 11.30
CA GLN A 239 7.80 3.52 11.48
C GLN A 239 7.07 3.85 12.78
N VAL A 240 5.77 3.57 12.77
CA VAL A 240 4.93 3.61 13.96
C VAL A 240 4.75 2.17 14.44
N GLU A 241 4.75 1.98 15.76
CA GLU A 241 4.36 0.74 16.40
C GLU A 241 3.00 0.28 15.87
N ARG A 242 2.93 -1.01 15.56
CA ARG A 242 1.73 -1.64 15.03
C ARG A 242 0.85 -2.04 16.19
N THR A 243 -0.30 -1.39 16.29
CA THR A 243 -1.23 -1.64 17.39
C THR A 243 -2.66 -1.24 17.02
N GLU A 244 -3.66 -1.89 17.60
CA GLU A 244 -5.09 -1.67 17.29
C GLU A 244 -5.60 -0.28 17.71
N GLU A 245 -4.88 0.39 18.62
CA GLU A 245 -5.18 1.76 19.04
C GLU A 245 -4.96 2.78 17.93
N VAL A 246 -4.11 2.45 16.95
CA VAL A 246 -3.84 3.32 15.81
C VAL A 246 -4.86 3.03 14.71
N ASN A 247 -5.65 4.06 14.41
CA ASN A 247 -6.65 4.05 13.36
C ASN A 247 -6.22 5.01 12.25
N ALA A 248 -5.91 4.46 11.07
CA ALA A 248 -5.51 5.25 9.91
C ALA A 248 -6.63 6.17 9.37
N GLY A 249 -7.90 5.87 9.67
CA GLY A 249 -9.06 6.71 9.33
C GLY A 249 -9.39 7.79 10.36
N ASP A 250 -8.60 7.92 11.43
CA ASP A 250 -8.78 8.96 12.46
C ASP A 250 -7.82 10.14 12.22
N GLY A 251 -8.38 11.32 11.96
CA GLY A 251 -7.61 12.52 11.65
C GLY A 251 -6.73 13.03 12.80
N LEU A 252 -7.12 12.83 14.06
CA LEU A 252 -6.31 13.22 15.22
C LEU A 252 -5.13 12.28 15.41
N HIS A 253 -5.35 10.96 15.23
CA HIS A 253 -4.28 9.97 15.28
C HIS A 253 -3.25 10.26 14.17
N MET A 254 -3.72 10.46 12.94
CA MET A 254 -2.86 10.77 11.80
C MET A 254 -2.10 12.09 11.96
N SER A 255 -2.71 13.10 12.60
CA SER A 255 -2.06 14.38 12.88
C SER A 255 -0.95 14.25 13.92
N ALA A 256 -1.23 13.60 15.06
CA ALA A 256 -0.27 13.40 16.13
C ALA A 256 0.92 12.54 15.67
N LEU A 257 0.64 11.41 15.01
CA LEU A 257 1.68 10.56 14.45
C LEU A 257 2.45 11.26 13.33
N GLY A 258 1.76 12.00 12.46
CA GLY A 258 2.39 12.78 11.39
C GLY A 258 3.38 13.82 11.91
N ALA A 259 3.05 14.51 13.00
CA ALA A 259 3.98 15.43 13.67
C ALA A 259 5.19 14.67 14.24
N ALA A 260 4.95 13.58 14.97
CA ALA A 260 5.99 12.80 15.62
C ALA A 260 6.98 12.16 14.63
N VAL A 261 6.50 11.55 13.54
CA VAL A 261 7.39 10.91 12.56
C VAL A 261 8.29 11.91 11.83
N ARG A 262 7.81 13.15 11.63
CA ARG A 262 8.59 14.24 11.01
C ARG A 262 9.65 14.78 11.97
N ALA A 263 9.27 15.02 13.23
CA ALA A 263 10.23 15.42 14.26
C ALA A 263 11.33 14.35 14.43
N TYR A 264 10.94 13.08 14.55
CA TYR A 264 11.87 11.96 14.67
C TYR A 264 12.81 11.84 13.46
N ALA A 265 12.31 12.02 12.23
CA ALA A 265 13.16 11.99 11.04
C ALA A 265 14.25 13.08 11.08
N PHE A 266 13.90 14.28 11.54
CA PHE A 266 14.85 15.37 11.70
C PHE A 266 15.87 15.09 12.81
N GLU A 267 15.41 14.70 14.00
CA GLU A 267 16.26 14.35 15.14
C GLU A 267 17.23 13.23 14.80
N LYS A 268 16.78 12.24 14.03
CA LYS A 268 17.62 11.16 13.53
C LYS A 268 18.74 11.70 12.66
N VAL A 269 18.45 12.56 11.68
CA VAL A 269 19.51 13.17 10.85
C VAL A 269 20.48 13.99 11.70
N GLN A 270 20.00 14.69 12.74
CA GLN A 270 20.87 15.39 13.69
C GLN A 270 21.79 14.44 14.47
N PHE A 271 21.27 13.30 14.94
CA PHE A 271 22.09 12.25 15.55
C PHE A 271 23.19 11.78 14.59
N PHE A 272 22.84 11.45 13.34
CA PHE A 272 23.83 11.04 12.34
C PHE A 272 24.88 12.13 12.13
N SER A 273 24.46 13.39 11.97
CA SER A 273 25.36 14.51 11.72
C SER A 273 26.36 14.75 12.86
N ARG A 274 25.94 14.59 14.12
CA ARG A 274 26.80 14.82 15.29
C ARG A 274 27.73 13.65 15.62
N TYR A 275 27.26 12.42 15.44
CA TYR A 275 27.95 11.25 16.01
C TYR A 275 28.54 10.30 14.99
N VAL A 276 28.05 10.30 13.74
CA VAL A 276 28.41 9.27 12.75
C VAL A 276 29.39 9.86 11.72
N PRO A 277 30.64 9.38 11.65
CA PRO A 277 31.59 9.87 10.67
C PRO A 277 31.10 9.72 9.23
N GLY A 278 31.36 10.74 8.41
CA GLY A 278 30.85 10.82 7.04
C GLY A 278 29.47 11.47 6.92
N PHE A 279 28.76 11.70 8.02
CA PHE A 279 27.48 12.40 8.04
C PHE A 279 27.59 13.85 8.53
N GLU A 280 28.79 14.41 8.72
CA GLU A 280 28.96 15.73 9.35
C GLU A 280 28.20 16.85 8.62
N ASN A 281 28.08 16.73 7.30
CA ASN A 281 27.33 17.66 6.45
C ASN A 281 25.92 17.15 6.10
N ALA A 282 25.42 16.11 6.79
CA ALA A 282 24.15 15.49 6.45
C ALA A 282 22.98 16.42 6.74
N TYR A 283 22.05 16.52 5.79
CA TYR A 283 20.84 17.32 5.92
C TYR A 283 19.63 16.59 5.34
N LEU A 284 18.47 16.83 5.94
CA LEU A 284 17.20 16.28 5.51
C LEU A 284 16.76 17.00 4.22
N ILE A 285 16.68 16.28 3.10
CA ILE A 285 16.24 16.85 1.81
C ILE A 285 14.72 16.90 1.76
N THR A 286 14.08 15.78 2.09
CA THR A 286 12.62 15.67 2.05
C THR A 286 12.14 14.57 2.96
N VAL A 287 10.93 14.74 3.49
CA VAL A 287 10.15 13.70 4.14
C VAL A 287 8.92 13.48 3.27
N ALA A 288 8.49 12.23 3.11
CA ALA A 288 7.30 11.95 2.34
C ALA A 288 6.12 12.78 2.87
N PRO A 289 5.33 13.41 1.99
CA PRO A 289 4.34 14.41 2.39
C PRO A 289 3.23 13.81 3.25
N PHE A 290 2.97 12.52 3.10
CA PHE A 290 1.93 11.78 3.81
C PHE A 290 2.53 10.67 4.66
N LEU A 291 1.97 10.49 5.86
CA LEU A 291 2.18 9.30 6.66
C LEU A 291 1.35 8.17 6.04
N GLY A 292 2.03 7.19 5.43
CA GLY A 292 1.35 6.10 4.74
C GLY A 292 1.01 4.96 5.69
N SER A 293 -0.15 4.35 5.49
CA SER A 293 -0.52 3.08 6.12
C SER A 293 -0.54 1.94 5.10
N ARG A 294 -0.07 0.75 5.50
CA ARG A 294 -0.09 -0.46 4.66
C ARG A 294 -1.46 -1.14 4.63
N GLY A 295 -2.28 -0.90 5.64
CA GLY A 295 -3.64 -1.39 5.81
C GLY A 295 -4.41 -0.41 6.69
N GLY A 296 -5.68 -0.64 6.95
CA GLY A 296 -6.52 0.35 7.60
C GLY A 296 -7.98 -0.05 7.54
N PRO A 297 -8.88 0.87 7.89
CA PRO A 297 -10.30 0.64 7.75
C PRO A 297 -10.66 0.33 6.29
N CYS A 298 -11.45 -0.71 6.07
CA CYS A 298 -12.05 -1.03 4.78
C CYS A 298 -13.54 -1.32 4.96
N ILE A 299 -14.32 -1.30 3.89
CA ILE A 299 -15.75 -1.62 4.00
C ILE A 299 -15.95 -3.06 4.45
N GLU A 300 -17.01 -3.32 5.20
CA GLU A 300 -17.64 -4.63 5.17
C GLU A 300 -18.54 -4.69 3.93
N GLY A 301 -18.03 -5.36 2.90
CA GLY A 301 -18.74 -5.55 1.64
C GLY A 301 -19.80 -6.65 1.71
N GLU A 302 -20.57 -6.82 0.65
CA GLU A 302 -21.49 -7.96 0.50
C GLU A 302 -20.77 -9.32 0.49
N TYR A 303 -19.46 -9.28 0.22
CA TYR A 303 -18.55 -10.36 0.52
C TYR A 303 -17.24 -9.80 1.06
N THR A 304 -16.62 -10.53 1.99
CA THR A 304 -15.30 -10.21 2.54
C THR A 304 -14.32 -11.28 2.12
N LEU A 305 -13.40 -10.93 1.22
CA LEU A 305 -12.37 -11.86 0.76
C LEU A 305 -11.40 -12.15 1.91
N THR A 306 -11.07 -13.42 2.15
CA THR A 306 -10.20 -13.82 3.25
C THR A 306 -8.87 -14.40 2.79
N MET A 307 -7.87 -14.43 3.68
CA MET A 307 -6.64 -15.18 3.47
C MET A 307 -6.90 -16.69 3.26
N ASP A 308 -7.95 -17.25 3.87
CA ASP A 308 -8.33 -18.66 3.66
C ASP A 308 -8.81 -18.89 2.21
N ASP A 309 -9.66 -18.01 1.68
CA ASP A 309 -10.09 -18.07 0.28
C ASP A 309 -8.87 -18.06 -0.67
N CYS A 310 -7.86 -17.23 -0.34
CA CYS A 310 -6.61 -17.15 -1.07
C CYS A 310 -5.79 -18.46 -1.00
N LEU A 311 -5.64 -19.05 0.18
CA LEU A 311 -4.93 -20.32 0.38
C LEU A 311 -5.64 -21.51 -0.26
N ASN A 312 -6.96 -21.42 -0.43
CA ASN A 312 -7.77 -22.45 -1.04
C ASN A 312 -8.01 -22.24 -2.54
N GLY A 313 -7.65 -21.09 -3.11
CA GLY A 313 -7.88 -20.76 -4.52
C GLY A 313 -9.37 -20.72 -4.84
N ARG A 314 -10.16 -20.14 -3.94
CA ARG A 314 -11.62 -20.14 -4.03
C ARG A 314 -12.09 -19.51 -5.35
N ARG A 315 -13.16 -20.07 -5.89
CA ARG A 315 -13.82 -19.64 -7.13
C ARG A 315 -15.13 -18.96 -6.81
N PHE A 316 -15.50 -17.94 -7.59
CA PHE A 316 -16.74 -17.21 -7.42
C PHE A 316 -17.44 -16.97 -8.75
N ASP A 317 -18.76 -17.09 -8.76
CA ASP A 317 -19.57 -16.89 -9.96
C ASP A 317 -19.53 -15.43 -10.42
N ASP A 318 -19.41 -14.50 -9.48
CA ASP A 318 -19.32 -13.06 -9.70
C ASP A 318 -17.85 -12.57 -9.78
N VAL A 319 -16.91 -13.41 -10.24
CA VAL A 319 -15.49 -13.03 -10.40
C VAL A 319 -15.31 -11.81 -11.32
N ILE A 320 -14.49 -10.86 -10.91
CA ILE A 320 -14.10 -9.68 -11.70
C ILE A 320 -12.62 -9.69 -12.11
N TYR A 321 -11.76 -10.43 -11.41
CA TYR A 321 -10.39 -10.75 -11.83
C TYR A 321 -9.79 -11.86 -10.97
N LEU A 322 -8.70 -12.49 -11.43
CA LEU A 322 -7.93 -13.46 -10.67
C LEU A 322 -6.81 -12.79 -9.88
N TYR A 323 -6.68 -13.15 -8.60
CA TYR A 323 -5.69 -12.59 -7.70
C TYR A 323 -4.73 -13.65 -7.17
N GLY A 324 -3.44 -13.49 -7.50
CA GLY A 324 -2.35 -14.22 -6.86
C GLY A 324 -1.87 -13.48 -5.61
N GLU A 325 -2.59 -13.59 -4.49
CA GLU A 325 -2.14 -12.99 -3.23
C GLU A 325 -0.75 -13.55 -2.88
N PHE A 326 0.27 -12.70 -2.82
CA PHE A 326 1.66 -13.15 -2.89
C PHE A 326 2.09 -14.06 -1.73
N ARG A 327 1.48 -13.92 -0.53
CA ARG A 327 1.78 -14.76 0.64
C ARG A 327 1.13 -16.12 0.47
N ALA A 328 -0.16 -16.15 0.12
CA ALA A 328 -0.89 -17.37 -0.15
C ALA A 328 -0.27 -18.12 -1.34
N LEU A 329 -0.10 -17.46 -2.48
CA LEU A 329 0.48 -18.01 -3.70
C LEU A 329 1.87 -18.59 -3.45
N ARG A 330 2.72 -17.88 -2.68
CA ARG A 330 4.03 -18.41 -2.28
C ARG A 330 3.87 -19.71 -1.50
N LYS A 331 3.05 -19.73 -0.44
CA LYS A 331 2.84 -20.91 0.41
C LYS A 331 2.23 -22.09 -0.36
N THR A 332 1.24 -21.85 -1.21
CA THR A 332 0.60 -22.90 -2.01
C THR A 332 1.54 -23.45 -3.08
N ALA A 333 2.36 -22.57 -3.68
CA ALA A 333 3.42 -23.01 -4.58
C ALA A 333 4.52 -23.77 -3.82
N GLU A 334 4.81 -23.40 -2.55
CA GLU A 334 5.70 -24.14 -1.64
C GLU A 334 5.21 -25.56 -1.37
N ALA A 335 3.90 -25.74 -1.35
CA ALA A 335 3.25 -27.04 -1.27
C ALA A 335 3.08 -27.76 -2.62
N GLY A 336 3.62 -27.23 -3.72
CA GLY A 336 3.57 -27.86 -5.05
C GLY A 336 2.30 -27.61 -5.87
N ALA A 337 1.38 -26.77 -5.39
CA ALA A 337 0.12 -26.45 -6.07
C ALA A 337 -0.15 -24.93 -6.01
N PRO A 338 0.42 -24.10 -6.90
CA PRO A 338 0.17 -22.66 -6.90
C PRO A 338 -1.32 -22.37 -7.12
N LYS A 339 -1.91 -21.50 -6.28
CA LYS A 339 -3.33 -21.14 -6.35
C LYS A 339 -3.54 -19.64 -6.54
N TRP A 340 -4.49 -19.32 -7.41
CA TRP A 340 -5.06 -17.99 -7.58
C TRP A 340 -6.50 -18.02 -7.08
N VAL A 341 -6.94 -16.93 -6.46
CA VAL A 341 -8.30 -16.77 -5.98
C VAL A 341 -9.08 -15.89 -6.94
N ASP A 342 -10.36 -16.18 -7.13
CA ASP A 342 -11.27 -15.27 -7.80
C ASP A 342 -11.55 -14.09 -6.85
N VAL A 343 -11.52 -12.85 -7.34
CA VAL A 343 -12.01 -11.70 -6.57
C VAL A 343 -13.45 -11.43 -7.02
N PRO A 344 -14.45 -11.62 -6.15
CA PRO A 344 -15.85 -11.41 -6.51
C PRO A 344 -16.24 -9.93 -6.53
N TYR A 345 -17.16 -9.53 -7.39
CA TYR A 345 -17.68 -8.16 -7.50
C TYR A 345 -18.17 -7.61 -6.15
N ARG A 346 -18.79 -8.47 -5.34
CA ARG A 346 -19.33 -8.13 -4.01
C ARG A 346 -18.31 -7.58 -3.01
N VAL A 347 -16.99 -7.72 -3.23
CA VAL A 347 -15.98 -7.06 -2.38
C VAL A 347 -15.99 -5.53 -2.54
N LEU A 348 -16.53 -5.03 -3.66
CA LEU A 348 -16.61 -3.61 -3.97
C LEU A 348 -17.88 -2.95 -3.42
N VAL A 349 -18.92 -3.73 -3.13
CA VAL A 349 -20.26 -3.24 -2.79
C VAL A 349 -20.41 -3.18 -1.27
N PRO A 350 -20.52 -1.99 -0.65
CA PRO A 350 -20.72 -1.86 0.80
C PRO A 350 -22.09 -2.38 1.24
N GLN A 351 -22.15 -3.00 2.41
CA GLN A 351 -23.42 -3.36 3.04
C GLN A 351 -24.16 -2.09 3.52
N GLY A 352 -25.49 -2.09 3.43
CA GLY A 352 -26.34 -1.05 4.00
C GLY A 352 -26.29 0.33 3.32
N VAL A 353 -25.38 0.58 2.38
CA VAL A 353 -25.24 1.84 1.63
C VAL A 353 -25.25 1.56 0.13
N ASP A 354 -25.98 2.35 -0.64
CA ASP A 354 -26.13 2.20 -2.09
C ASP A 354 -25.59 3.42 -2.87
N GLY A 355 -25.43 3.31 -4.19
CA GLY A 355 -24.85 4.37 -5.03
C GLY A 355 -23.33 4.56 -4.86
N LEU A 356 -22.66 3.62 -4.17
CA LEU A 356 -21.24 3.66 -3.84
C LEU A 356 -20.56 2.32 -4.16
N LEU A 357 -19.35 2.36 -4.70
CA LEU A 357 -18.40 1.24 -4.77
C LEU A 357 -17.13 1.62 -4.01
N ALA A 358 -16.48 0.68 -3.33
CA ALA A 358 -15.16 0.88 -2.72
C ALA A 358 -14.11 0.04 -3.46
N THR A 359 -12.93 0.60 -3.71
CA THR A 359 -11.86 -0.09 -4.44
C THR A 359 -10.50 0.07 -3.78
N GLY A 360 -9.53 -0.75 -4.20
CA GLY A 360 -8.19 -0.79 -3.65
C GLY A 360 -8.19 -1.20 -2.19
N ARG A 361 -7.54 -0.40 -1.33
CA ARG A 361 -7.47 -0.68 0.12
C ARG A 361 -8.81 -0.50 0.83
N SER A 362 -9.74 0.26 0.23
CA SER A 362 -11.07 0.47 0.79
C SER A 362 -12.00 -0.71 0.56
N ALA A 363 -11.69 -1.61 -0.37
CA ALA A 363 -12.49 -2.80 -0.68
C ALA A 363 -12.43 -3.85 0.43
N SER A 364 -13.45 -4.71 0.47
CA SER A 364 -13.68 -5.68 1.56
C SER A 364 -12.70 -6.85 1.55
N GLY A 365 -11.72 -6.83 2.45
CA GLY A 365 -10.71 -7.89 2.56
C GLY A 365 -10.14 -8.05 3.96
N VAL A 366 -9.91 -9.31 4.37
CA VAL A 366 -9.29 -9.68 5.65
C VAL A 366 -8.08 -10.58 5.41
N PRO A 367 -6.89 -10.23 5.91
CA PRO A 367 -6.59 -9.05 6.72
C PRO A 367 -6.71 -7.74 5.93
N ASP A 368 -6.68 -6.60 6.63
CA ASP A 368 -6.75 -5.24 6.07
C ASP A 368 -5.68 -4.96 4.99
N THR A 369 -4.64 -5.79 4.92
CA THR A 369 -3.60 -5.72 3.88
C THR A 369 -3.81 -6.67 2.70
N LEU A 370 -4.93 -7.40 2.62
CA LEU A 370 -5.16 -8.45 1.63
C LEU A 370 -5.23 -7.88 0.20
N LEU A 371 -6.03 -6.82 0.03
CA LEU A 371 -6.38 -6.22 -1.27
C LEU A 371 -5.56 -4.96 -1.63
N ARG A 372 -4.47 -4.70 -0.91
CA ARG A 372 -3.63 -3.50 -1.08
C ARG A 372 -2.47 -3.63 -2.08
N ASN A 373 -2.29 -4.79 -2.70
CA ASN A 373 -1.17 -5.04 -3.61
C ASN A 373 -1.26 -4.09 -4.82
N ARG A 374 -0.15 -3.43 -5.19
CA ARG A 374 -0.09 -2.48 -6.31
C ARG A 374 -0.61 -3.03 -7.63
N LEU A 375 -0.56 -4.33 -7.87
CA LEU A 375 -1.13 -4.96 -9.07
C LEU A 375 -2.65 -5.14 -8.91
N ALA A 376 -3.09 -5.71 -7.78
CA ALA A 376 -4.51 -5.89 -7.47
C ALA A 376 -5.28 -4.57 -7.53
N VAL A 377 -4.76 -3.49 -6.95
CA VAL A 377 -5.44 -2.19 -6.94
C VAL A 377 -5.60 -1.59 -8.34
N LYS A 378 -4.70 -1.88 -9.30
CA LYS A 378 -4.83 -1.39 -10.68
C LYS A 378 -5.99 -2.09 -11.40
N VAL A 379 -5.95 -3.42 -11.37
CA VAL A 379 -6.96 -4.26 -12.04
C VAL A 379 -8.34 -4.07 -11.42
N MET A 380 -8.42 -4.02 -10.08
CA MET A 380 -9.65 -3.74 -9.36
C MET A 380 -10.17 -2.32 -9.60
N GLY A 381 -9.28 -1.33 -9.72
CA GLY A 381 -9.65 0.06 -10.03
C GLY A 381 -10.33 0.16 -11.39
N GLU A 382 -9.77 -0.48 -12.42
CA GLU A 382 -10.35 -0.54 -13.75
C GLU A 382 -11.69 -1.31 -13.77
N ALA A 383 -11.76 -2.48 -13.13
CA ALA A 383 -13.01 -3.24 -13.04
C ALA A 383 -14.13 -2.45 -12.32
N CYS A 384 -13.78 -1.74 -11.25
CA CYS A 384 -14.70 -0.86 -10.53
C CYS A 384 -15.16 0.32 -11.40
N GLY A 385 -14.25 0.93 -12.17
CA GLY A 385 -14.57 2.01 -13.12
C GLY A 385 -15.54 1.56 -14.22
N ILE A 386 -15.33 0.38 -14.81
CA ILE A 386 -16.24 -0.21 -15.80
C ILE A 386 -17.62 -0.45 -15.17
N ALA A 387 -17.68 -1.06 -13.99
CA ALA A 387 -18.92 -1.30 -13.27
C ALA A 387 -19.69 0.00 -12.96
N ALA A 388 -19.01 1.02 -12.44
CA ALA A 388 -19.60 2.32 -12.15
C ALA A 388 -20.13 3.02 -13.40
N SER A 389 -19.39 2.94 -14.52
CA SER A 389 -19.83 3.46 -15.82
C SER A 389 -21.11 2.76 -16.30
N MET A 390 -21.14 1.42 -16.26
CA MET A 390 -22.33 0.64 -16.63
C MET A 390 -23.54 1.02 -15.77
N CYS A 391 -23.36 1.15 -14.45
CA CYS A 391 -24.40 1.60 -13.53
C CYS A 391 -24.93 2.99 -13.91
N ALA A 392 -24.03 3.95 -14.15
CA ALA A 392 -24.38 5.32 -14.50
C ALA A 392 -25.12 5.42 -15.86
N VAL A 393 -24.77 4.58 -16.83
CA VAL A 393 -25.41 4.52 -18.16
C VAL A 393 -26.78 3.86 -18.06
N LYS A 394 -26.88 2.70 -17.39
CA LYS A 394 -28.12 1.93 -17.26
C LYS A 394 -29.11 2.53 -16.25
N GLY A 395 -28.65 3.43 -15.37
CA GLY A 395 -29.48 3.97 -14.29
C GLY A 395 -29.81 2.95 -13.22
N VAL A 396 -28.91 1.99 -12.97
CA VAL A 396 -29.02 0.99 -11.91
C VAL A 396 -28.02 1.30 -10.81
N GLU A 397 -28.39 0.99 -9.58
CA GLU A 397 -27.47 1.13 -8.45
C GLU A 397 -26.44 -0.01 -8.43
N PRO A 398 -25.22 0.21 -7.88
CA PRO A 398 -24.13 -0.76 -7.98
C PRO A 398 -24.46 -2.17 -7.47
N ARG A 399 -25.33 -2.28 -6.46
CA ARG A 399 -25.80 -3.56 -5.92
C ARG A 399 -26.66 -4.37 -6.90
N ASN A 400 -27.34 -3.67 -7.80
CA ASN A 400 -28.28 -4.25 -8.75
C ASN A 400 -27.68 -4.38 -10.15
N LEU A 401 -26.37 -4.20 -10.30
CA LEU A 401 -25.68 -4.40 -11.56
C LEU A 401 -25.67 -5.89 -11.92
N GLU A 402 -26.10 -6.23 -13.13
CA GLU A 402 -26.03 -7.60 -13.65
C GLU A 402 -24.56 -7.99 -13.91
N VAL A 403 -24.00 -8.82 -13.01
CA VAL A 403 -22.57 -9.13 -13.03
C VAL A 403 -22.17 -9.90 -14.29
N ARG A 404 -23.09 -10.66 -14.91
CA ARG A 404 -22.78 -11.35 -16.18
C ARG A 404 -22.47 -10.37 -17.31
N GLU A 405 -23.20 -9.26 -17.39
CA GLU A 405 -22.91 -8.21 -18.37
C GLU A 405 -21.58 -7.51 -18.06
N LEU A 406 -21.29 -7.25 -16.77
CA LEU A 406 -20.00 -6.70 -16.34
C LEU A 406 -18.86 -7.63 -16.76
N GLN A 407 -18.99 -8.93 -16.52
CA GLN A 407 -17.96 -9.91 -16.91
C GLN A 407 -17.74 -9.94 -18.43
N GLY A 408 -18.80 -9.81 -19.23
CA GLY A 408 -18.68 -9.60 -20.67
C GLY A 408 -17.85 -8.36 -21.01
N ALA A 409 -18.18 -7.21 -20.41
CA ALA A 409 -17.43 -5.97 -20.61
C ALA A 409 -15.97 -6.06 -20.14
N LEU A 410 -15.68 -6.80 -19.07
CA LEU A 410 -14.32 -7.05 -18.59
C LEU A 410 -13.53 -7.91 -19.58
N LEU A 411 -14.13 -8.96 -20.14
CA LEU A 411 -13.50 -9.78 -21.18
C LEU A 411 -13.22 -8.95 -22.45
N ASP A 412 -14.14 -8.07 -22.84
CA ASP A 412 -13.95 -7.14 -23.96
C ASP A 412 -12.80 -6.14 -23.68
N ALA A 413 -12.62 -5.73 -22.42
CA ALA A 413 -11.48 -4.93 -21.96
C ALA A 413 -10.18 -5.76 -21.80
N GLY A 414 -10.20 -7.05 -22.14
CA GLY A 414 -9.04 -7.94 -22.13
C GLY A 414 -8.78 -8.64 -20.80
N PHE A 415 -9.67 -8.53 -19.80
CA PHE A 415 -9.48 -9.21 -18.52
C PHE A 415 -9.48 -10.72 -18.70
N TYR A 416 -8.74 -11.41 -17.83
CA TYR A 416 -8.78 -12.85 -17.71
C TYR A 416 -9.62 -13.27 -16.52
N LEU A 417 -10.75 -13.95 -16.79
CA LEU A 417 -11.68 -14.45 -15.75
C LEU A 417 -11.60 -15.97 -15.57
N GLY A 418 -10.71 -16.65 -16.31
CA GLY A 418 -10.52 -18.09 -16.27
C GLY A 418 -10.27 -18.69 -17.65
N ASP A 419 -9.97 -19.98 -17.67
CA ASP A 419 -9.83 -20.73 -18.93
C ASP A 419 -11.19 -20.95 -19.60
N ARG A 420 -11.18 -21.54 -20.81
CA ARG A 420 -12.40 -21.80 -21.57
C ARG A 420 -13.41 -22.69 -20.83
N ALA A 421 -12.96 -23.60 -19.98
CA ALA A 421 -13.86 -24.44 -19.19
C ALA A 421 -14.58 -23.60 -18.13
N ARG A 422 -13.84 -22.71 -17.45
CA ARG A 422 -14.43 -21.75 -16.51
C ARG A 422 -15.40 -20.79 -17.19
N LEU A 423 -15.04 -20.23 -18.34
CA LEU A 423 -15.91 -19.28 -19.03
C LEU A 423 -17.26 -19.93 -19.43
N LYS A 424 -17.24 -21.21 -19.83
CA LYS A 424 -18.46 -21.99 -20.06
C LYS A 424 -19.27 -22.21 -18.78
N GLU A 425 -18.61 -22.54 -17.67
CA GLU A 425 -19.26 -22.69 -16.37
C GLU A 425 -19.99 -21.40 -15.95
N LEU A 426 -19.37 -20.24 -16.22
CA LEU A 426 -19.94 -18.92 -15.97
C LEU A 426 -20.97 -18.47 -17.02
N SER A 427 -21.22 -19.26 -18.07
CA SER A 427 -22.08 -18.91 -19.20
C SER A 427 -21.63 -17.63 -19.94
N LEU A 428 -20.30 -17.43 -20.08
CA LEU A 428 -19.68 -16.29 -20.77
C LEU A 428 -19.19 -16.63 -22.19
N THR A 429 -19.17 -17.92 -22.58
CA THR A 429 -18.72 -18.40 -23.91
C THR A 429 -19.42 -19.67 -24.34
#